data_AF-X1TGT6-F1
#
_entry.id   AF-X1TGT6-F1
#
_cell.length_a   1.000
_cell.length_b   1.000
_cell.length_c   1.000
_cell.angle_alpha   90.00
_cell.angle_beta   90.00
_cell.angle_gamma   90.00
#
_symmetry.space_group_name_H-M   'P 1'
#
loop_
_entity.id
_entity.type
_entity.pdbx_description
1 polymer ?
#
loop_
_entity_poly.entity_id
_entity_poly.type
_entity_poly.pdbx_seq_one_letter_code
_entity_poly.pdbx_strand_id
1 'polypeptide(L)'
;MPTYVNETFHSLHIKGIEGKQGPYQLTSPEGEEDIVIVSRTETVYLDGFLMKRGEKNDYIIDYSLAQLIFTSKRLITEESDIVVEFQYTKIGFRRSLYSIRVDYKKSNYNVGCFFIKDGDEITQTEGFELTKERKAFLASIGDDTTMNWMGSGVYVGEGKGDYSFSDSFYV
;
A
#
# COMPACT_ATOMS: atom_id res chain seq x y z
N MET A 1 -13.83 2.42 -18.14
CA MET A 1 -13.68 3.67 -17.37
C MET A 1 -12.39 3.52 -16.60
N PRO A 2 -11.37 4.38 -16.79
CA PRO A 2 -10.16 4.27 -15.99
C PRO A 2 -10.46 4.85 -14.61
N THR A 3 -10.31 4.02 -13.57
CA THR A 3 -10.43 4.44 -12.17
C THR A 3 -9.21 5.29 -11.85
N TYR A 4 -9.42 6.57 -11.56
CA TYR A 4 -8.38 7.43 -11.01
C TYR A 4 -7.90 6.82 -9.69
N VAL A 5 -6.59 6.61 -9.58
CA VAL A 5 -5.97 6.32 -8.29
C VAL A 5 -6.08 7.61 -7.48
N ASN A 6 -7.06 7.69 -6.58
CA ASN A 6 -7.22 8.83 -5.69
C ASN A 6 -6.06 8.84 -4.69
N GLU A 7 -4.98 9.53 -5.04
CA GLU A 7 -3.87 9.80 -4.13
C GLU A 7 -4.40 10.59 -2.93
N THR A 8 -4.49 9.91 -1.79
CA THR A 8 -5.09 10.47 -0.57
C THR A 8 -3.98 10.76 0.43
N PHE A 9 -3.97 11.98 0.98
CA PHE A 9 -3.04 12.34 2.05
C PHE A 9 -3.61 11.95 3.42
N HIS A 10 -2.77 11.38 4.27
CA HIS A 10 -3.11 11.04 5.64
C HIS A 10 -1.98 11.39 6.61
N SER A 11 -2.36 11.78 7.83
CA SER A 11 -1.47 11.96 8.97
C SER A 11 -1.89 10.99 10.06
N LEU A 12 -1.01 10.04 10.36
CA LEU A 12 -1.24 8.96 11.31
C LEU A 12 -0.42 9.20 12.58
N HIS A 13 -1.08 9.14 13.73
CA HIS A 13 -0.44 9.24 15.04
C HIS A 13 -0.39 7.87 15.70
N ILE A 14 0.81 7.46 16.12
CA ILE A 14 1.09 6.16 16.70
C ILE A 14 1.82 6.35 18.02
N LYS A 15 1.38 5.66 19.07
CA LYS A 15 2.13 5.57 20.31
C LYS A 15 3.23 4.52 20.21
N GLY A 16 4.41 4.89 20.66
CA GLY A 16 5.53 3.97 20.80
C GLY A 16 5.23 2.84 21.77
N ILE A 17 5.93 1.73 21.59
CA ILE A 17 5.90 0.59 22.50
C ILE A 17 7.32 0.40 23.02
N GLU A 18 7.47 0.18 24.33
CA GLU A 18 8.76 0.06 24.99
C GLU A 18 9.66 -0.96 24.29
N GLY A 19 10.82 -0.51 23.82
CA GLY A 19 11.81 -1.37 23.15
C GLY A 19 11.39 -1.90 21.78
N LYS A 20 10.23 -1.49 21.24
CA LYS A 20 9.77 -1.90 19.91
C LYS A 20 10.18 -0.85 18.87
N GLN A 21 11.19 -1.17 18.08
CA GLN A 21 11.63 -0.30 16.99
C GLN A 21 10.72 -0.32 15.75
N GLY A 22 9.86 -1.33 15.64
CA GLY A 22 8.97 -1.57 14.52
C GLY A 22 8.79 -3.08 14.29
N PRO A 23 8.08 -3.49 13.23
CA PRO A 23 7.37 -2.60 12.31
C PRO A 23 6.16 -1.94 12.98
N TYR A 24 5.98 -0.66 12.69
CA TYR A 24 4.77 0.11 12.96
C TYR A 24 3.95 0.12 11.68
N GLN A 25 2.77 -0.50 11.74
CA GLN A 25 1.87 -0.58 10.59
C GLN A 25 1.22 0.78 10.34
N LEU A 26 1.28 1.25 9.11
CA LEU A 26 0.64 2.47 8.65
C LEU A 26 -0.69 2.08 7.99
N THR A 27 -1.75 2.82 8.32
CA THR A 27 -3.12 2.53 7.93
C THR A 27 -3.76 3.73 7.25
N SER A 28 -4.85 3.46 6.52
CA SER A 28 -5.73 4.53 6.02
C SER A 28 -6.46 5.24 7.17
N PRO A 29 -7.11 6.40 6.92
CA PRO A 29 -7.98 7.08 7.89
C PRO A 29 -9.09 6.17 8.44
N GLU A 30 -9.54 5.18 7.65
CA GLU A 30 -10.54 4.20 8.05
C GLU A 30 -9.97 3.01 8.85
N GLY A 31 -8.65 2.95 9.02
CA GLY A 31 -7.95 1.87 9.73
C GLY A 31 -7.61 0.66 8.86
N GLU A 32 -7.82 0.71 7.55
CA GLU A 32 -7.45 -0.37 6.63
C GLU A 32 -5.93 -0.44 6.46
N GLU A 33 -5.38 -1.66 6.47
CA GLU A 33 -3.95 -1.96 6.29
C GLU A 33 -3.56 -2.23 4.83
N ASP A 34 -4.53 -2.52 3.96
CA ASP A 34 -4.32 -2.84 2.53
C ASP A 34 -4.06 -1.57 1.70
N ILE A 35 -3.01 -0.83 2.08
CA ILE A 35 -2.57 0.40 1.42
C ILE A 35 -1.13 0.28 0.92
N VAL A 36 -0.86 0.92 -0.21
CA VAL A 36 0.51 1.20 -0.67
C VAL A 36 0.80 2.67 -0.45
N ILE A 37 1.96 2.96 0.12
CA ILE A 37 2.43 4.33 0.33
C ILE A 37 3.16 4.80 -0.92
N VAL A 38 2.85 6.02 -1.37
CA VAL A 38 3.56 6.66 -2.48
C VAL A 38 4.98 6.97 -2.04
N SER A 39 5.95 6.42 -2.77
CA SER A 39 7.36 6.53 -2.42
C SER A 39 7.81 7.98 -2.26
N ARG A 40 8.57 8.27 -1.20
CA ARG A 40 9.12 9.59 -0.85
C ARG A 40 8.10 10.68 -0.50
N THR A 41 6.82 10.33 -0.35
CA THR A 41 5.82 11.28 0.16
C THR A 41 5.78 11.32 1.68
N GLU A 42 6.46 10.38 2.34
CA GLU A 42 6.36 10.25 3.77
C GLU A 42 7.23 11.27 4.53
N THR A 43 6.66 11.84 5.58
CA THR A 43 7.34 12.69 6.55
C THR A 43 7.09 12.11 7.94
N VAL A 44 8.17 11.70 8.61
CA VAL A 44 8.11 11.05 9.93
C VAL A 44 8.61 12.01 11.00
N TYR A 45 7.82 12.19 12.04
CA TYR A 45 8.20 12.87 13.26
C TYR A 45 8.24 11.89 14.42
N LEU A 46 9.24 12.04 15.28
CA LEU A 46 9.35 11.36 16.57
C LEU A 46 9.48 12.44 17.64
N ASP A 47 8.51 12.49 18.57
CA ASP A 47 8.45 13.47 19.66
C ASP A 47 8.52 14.93 19.15
N GLY A 48 7.91 15.17 17.98
CA GLY A 48 7.93 16.47 17.28
C GLY A 48 9.19 16.78 16.47
N PHE A 49 10.20 15.91 16.48
CA PHE A 49 11.41 16.08 15.68
C PHE A 49 11.31 15.37 14.33
N LEU A 50 11.68 16.08 13.25
CA LEU A 50 11.73 15.51 11.91
C LEU A 50 12.83 14.44 11.79
N MET A 51 12.44 13.25 11.36
CA MET A 51 13.33 12.10 11.19
C MET A 51 13.82 11.96 9.75
N LYS A 52 15.02 11.40 9.57
CA LYS A 52 15.62 11.16 8.25
C LYS A 52 15.51 9.69 7.83
N ARG A 53 14.97 9.46 6.63
CA ARG A 53 14.91 8.12 6.02
C ARG A 53 16.30 7.55 5.69
N GLY A 54 16.48 6.26 5.89
CA GLY A 54 17.61 5.44 5.45
C GLY A 54 18.11 4.49 6.54
N GLU A 55 18.66 3.34 6.17
CA GLU A 55 19.22 2.35 7.12
C GLU A 55 20.31 2.93 8.03
N LYS A 56 21.10 3.87 7.49
CA LYS A 56 22.14 4.59 8.24
C LYS A 56 21.61 5.84 8.94
N ASN A 57 20.32 6.13 8.84
CA ASN A 57 19.67 7.32 9.41
C ASN A 57 18.67 6.89 10.49
N ASP A 58 17.53 7.55 10.59
CA ASP A 58 16.63 7.45 11.75
C ASP A 58 15.59 6.34 11.58
N TYR A 59 15.12 6.10 10.35
CA TYR A 59 14.11 5.07 10.06
C TYR A 59 14.25 4.50 8.63
N ILE A 60 13.62 3.35 8.40
CA ILE A 60 13.33 2.77 7.09
C ILE A 60 11.83 2.54 6.95
N ILE A 61 11.35 2.48 5.71
CA ILE A 61 9.94 2.26 5.41
C ILE A 61 9.81 1.25 4.27
N ASP A 62 8.92 0.28 4.45
CA ASP A 62 8.43 -0.56 3.36
C ASP A 62 7.16 0.07 2.79
N TYR A 63 7.26 0.59 1.57
CA TYR A 63 6.16 1.29 0.92
C TYR A 63 5.02 0.36 0.49
N SER A 64 5.32 -0.90 0.19
CA SER A 64 4.35 -1.89 -0.30
C SER A 64 3.57 -2.53 0.84
N LEU A 65 4.23 -2.75 1.98
CA LEU A 65 3.61 -3.27 3.19
C LEU A 65 3.09 -2.17 4.12
N ALA A 66 3.36 -0.90 3.80
CA ALA A 66 3.04 0.25 4.64
C ALA A 66 3.61 0.11 6.06
N GLN A 67 4.88 -0.28 6.19
CA GLN A 67 5.52 -0.54 7.49
C GLN A 67 6.69 0.40 7.75
N LEU A 68 6.70 1.04 8.92
CA LEU A 68 7.77 1.90 9.40
C LEU A 68 8.63 1.18 10.44
N ILE A 69 9.96 1.25 10.32
CA ILE A 69 10.90 0.71 11.30
C ILE A 69 11.94 1.77 11.64
N PHE A 70 12.04 2.13 12.92
CA PHE A 70 13.10 3.01 13.43
C PHE A 70 14.41 2.25 13.57
N THR A 71 15.52 2.89 13.26
CA THR A 71 16.84 2.30 13.49
C THR A 71 17.24 2.42 14.96
N SER A 72 18.33 1.76 15.35
CA SER A 72 18.90 1.89 16.70
C SER A 72 19.39 3.30 17.06
N LYS A 73 19.40 4.25 16.10
CA LYS A 73 19.69 5.66 16.39
C LYS A 73 18.54 6.37 17.12
N ARG A 74 17.33 5.81 17.07
CA ARG A 74 16.13 6.38 17.68
C ARG A 74 15.48 5.31 18.54
N LEU A 75 15.73 5.36 19.84
CA LEU A 75 15.08 4.46 20.79
C LEU A 75 13.61 4.85 20.92
N ILE A 76 12.73 3.85 20.82
CA ILE A 76 11.29 4.03 21.02
C ILE A 76 10.90 3.50 22.40
N THR A 77 10.16 4.32 23.14
CA THR A 77 9.62 4.01 24.46
C THR A 77 8.10 4.07 24.44
N GLU A 78 7.45 3.71 25.55
CA GLU A 78 6.00 3.92 25.73
C GLU A 78 5.57 5.40 25.68
N GLU A 79 6.50 6.33 25.96
CA GLU A 79 6.24 7.76 25.92
C GLU A 79 6.36 8.35 24.51
N SER A 80 6.99 7.63 23.58
CA SER A 80 7.25 8.14 22.23
C SER A 80 5.96 8.46 21.46
N ASP A 81 5.95 9.63 20.85
CA ASP A 81 4.90 10.12 19.96
C ASP A 81 5.39 10.10 18.50
N ILE A 82 4.90 9.13 17.73
CA ILE A 82 5.27 8.95 16.32
C ILE A 82 4.16 9.54 15.45
N VAL A 83 4.49 10.52 14.62
CA VAL A 83 3.56 11.07 13.62
C VAL A 83 4.11 10.81 12.23
N VAL A 84 3.28 10.22 11.37
CA VAL A 84 3.67 9.90 9.99
C VAL A 84 2.66 10.51 9.04
N GLU A 85 3.13 11.43 8.22
CA GLU A 85 2.35 12.02 7.12
C GLU A 85 2.76 11.35 5.82
N PHE A 86 1.79 10.93 4.99
CA PHE A 86 2.09 10.23 3.75
C PHE A 86 0.91 10.30 2.77
N GLN A 87 1.21 10.07 1.49
CA GLN A 87 0.19 9.79 0.49
C GLN A 87 0.09 8.29 0.28
N TYR A 88 -1.11 7.77 0.09
CA TYR A 88 -1.33 6.35 -0.12
C TYR A 88 -2.41 6.07 -1.18
N THR A 89 -2.41 4.82 -1.63
CA THR A 89 -3.39 4.25 -2.55
C THR A 89 -3.92 2.97 -1.94
N LYS A 90 -5.24 2.76 -1.97
CA LYS A 90 -5.83 1.51 -1.47
C LYS A 90 -5.63 0.39 -2.48
N ILE A 91 -5.20 -0.78 -2.01
CA ILE A 91 -5.19 -1.97 -2.84
C ILE A 91 -6.54 -2.66 -2.64
N GLY A 92 -7.35 -2.71 -3.70
CA GLY A 92 -8.57 -3.50 -3.70
C GLY A 92 -8.25 -4.99 -3.83
N PHE A 93 -7.69 -5.64 -2.81
CA PHE A 93 -7.66 -7.10 -2.81
C PHE A 93 -9.06 -7.62 -2.50
N ARG A 94 -9.70 -8.24 -3.48
CA ARG A 94 -10.99 -8.91 -3.27
C ARG A 94 -10.78 -10.24 -2.56
N ARG A 95 -10.53 -10.23 -1.24
CA ARG A 95 -10.47 -11.47 -0.44
C ARG A 95 -11.88 -12.05 -0.32
N SER A 96 -12.08 -13.23 -0.89
CA SER A 96 -13.36 -13.94 -0.81
C SER A 96 -13.28 -15.05 0.25
N LEU A 97 -13.79 -14.77 1.44
CA LEU A 97 -13.87 -15.75 2.53
C LEU A 97 -15.17 -16.57 2.43
N TYR A 98 -15.05 -17.87 2.18
CA TYR A 98 -16.17 -18.80 2.19
C TYR A 98 -16.10 -19.70 3.43
N SER A 99 -17.08 -19.59 4.31
CA SER A 99 -17.18 -20.44 5.51
C SER A 99 -18.46 -21.27 5.52
N ILE A 100 -18.35 -22.56 5.84
CA ILE A 100 -19.49 -23.47 6.05
C ILE A 100 -19.38 -24.04 7.46
N ARG A 101 -20.46 -23.93 8.25
CA ARG A 101 -20.59 -24.56 9.57
C ARG A 101 -21.82 -25.46 9.58
N VAL A 102 -21.64 -26.68 10.06
CA VAL A 102 -22.72 -27.67 10.26
C VAL A 102 -22.65 -28.16 11.69
N ASP A 103 -23.70 -27.90 12.47
CA ASP A 103 -23.81 -28.34 13.85
C ASP A 103 -24.92 -29.40 13.96
N TYR A 104 -24.59 -30.58 14.49
CA TYR A 104 -25.54 -31.64 14.79
C TYR A 104 -25.61 -31.88 16.30
N LYS A 105 -26.76 -31.59 16.89
CA LYS A 105 -27.06 -31.85 18.31
C LYS A 105 -28.08 -32.96 18.47
N LYS A 106 -27.73 -33.97 19.26
CA LYS A 106 -28.68 -34.97 19.80
C LYS A 106 -28.43 -35.10 21.30
N SER A 107 -29.45 -35.45 22.09
CA SER A 107 -29.52 -35.42 23.57
C SER A 107 -28.20 -35.56 24.35
N ASN A 108 -27.28 -36.45 23.94
CA ASN A 108 -26.02 -36.71 24.67
C ASN A 108 -24.76 -36.46 23.82
N TYR A 109 -24.88 -35.96 22.58
CA TYR A 109 -23.77 -35.75 21.66
C TYR A 109 -23.93 -34.44 20.87
N ASN A 110 -22.86 -33.67 20.81
CA ASN A 110 -22.75 -32.49 19.96
C ASN A 110 -21.56 -32.68 19.02
N VAL A 111 -21.81 -32.64 17.71
CA VAL A 111 -20.78 -32.74 16.68
C VAL A 111 -20.91 -31.52 15.77
N GLY A 112 -19.85 -30.72 15.70
CA GLY A 112 -19.75 -29.57 14.81
C GLY A 112 -18.66 -29.79 13.77
N CYS A 113 -18.98 -29.50 12.51
CA CYS A 113 -18.02 -29.44 11.41
C CYS A 113 -17.88 -28.00 10.93
N PHE A 114 -16.65 -27.57 10.70
CA PHE A 114 -16.34 -26.23 10.23
C PHE A 114 -15.34 -26.29 9.09
N PHE A 115 -15.69 -25.68 7.96
CA PHE A 115 -14.86 -25.58 6.78
C PHE A 115 -14.66 -24.10 6.44
N ILE A 116 -13.40 -23.70 6.28
CA ILE A 116 -13.00 -22.39 5.76
C ILE A 116 -12.28 -22.66 4.44
N LYS A 117 -12.64 -21.89 3.40
CA LYS A 117 -11.84 -21.77 2.18
C LYS A 117 -11.53 -20.30 1.96
N ASP A 118 -10.24 -19.99 1.90
CA ASP A 118 -9.75 -18.68 1.44
C ASP A 118 -9.56 -18.73 -0.08
N GLY A 119 -9.95 -17.67 -0.77
CA GLY A 119 -9.89 -17.55 -2.22
C GLY A 119 -9.42 -16.17 -2.62
N ASP A 120 -8.16 -16.08 -3.05
CA ASP A 120 -7.60 -14.84 -3.57
C ASP A 120 -7.97 -14.70 -5.05
N GLU A 121 -8.80 -13.71 -5.37
CA GLU A 121 -9.01 -13.30 -6.76
C GLU A 121 -7.84 -12.39 -7.18
N ILE A 122 -6.73 -12.98 -7.62
CA ILE A 122 -5.49 -12.27 -8.06
C ILE A 122 -5.74 -11.43 -9.33
N THR A 123 -6.92 -11.54 -9.97
CA THR A 123 -7.13 -11.07 -11.34
C THR A 123 -7.44 -9.60 -11.52
N GLN A 124 -7.44 -8.75 -10.48
CA GLN A 124 -7.58 -7.31 -10.71
C GLN A 124 -6.88 -6.47 -9.65
N THR A 125 -5.58 -6.27 -9.82
CA THR A 125 -4.97 -5.02 -9.36
C THR A 125 -5.67 -3.90 -10.13
N GLU A 126 -6.63 -3.21 -9.50
CA GLU A 126 -7.20 -2.00 -10.07
C GLU A 126 -6.06 -1.00 -10.32
N GLY A 127 -5.64 -0.89 -11.58
CA GLY A 127 -4.56 0.01 -12.01
C GLY A 127 -3.53 -0.60 -12.99
N PHE A 128 -3.39 -1.92 -13.10
CA PHE A 128 -2.36 -2.52 -13.97
C PHE A 128 -2.90 -3.69 -14.82
N GLU A 129 -3.69 -3.38 -15.85
CA GLU A 129 -4.03 -4.37 -16.86
C GLU A 129 -2.82 -4.65 -17.77
N LEU A 130 -2.26 -5.87 -17.64
CA LEU A 130 -1.29 -6.43 -18.59
C LEU A 130 -2.04 -6.99 -19.81
N THR A 131 -2.46 -6.10 -20.71
CA THR A 131 -3.08 -6.50 -21.99
C THR A 131 -2.12 -7.34 -22.82
N LYS A 132 -2.66 -8.08 -23.80
CA LYS A 132 -1.84 -8.91 -24.69
C LYS A 132 -0.81 -8.08 -25.45
N GLU A 133 -1.14 -6.84 -25.84
CA GLU A 133 -0.20 -5.94 -26.50
C GLU A 133 0.93 -5.50 -25.57
N ARG A 134 0.62 -5.17 -24.30
CA ARG A 134 1.64 -4.77 -23.31
C ARG A 134 2.59 -5.91 -22.96
N LYS A 135 2.08 -7.14 -22.88
CA LYS A 135 2.93 -8.34 -22.68
C LYS A 135 3.87 -8.57 -23.84
N ALA A 136 3.40 -8.38 -25.07
CA ALA A 136 4.25 -8.49 -26.27
C ALA A 136 5.29 -7.37 -26.33
N PHE A 137 4.91 -6.14 -25.96
CA PHE A 137 5.84 -5.01 -25.86
C PHE A 137 6.92 -5.29 -24.81
N LEU A 138 6.57 -5.65 -23.58
CA LEU A 138 7.52 -6.01 -22.52
C LEU A 138 8.46 -7.15 -22.94
N ALA A 139 7.93 -8.18 -23.61
CA ALA A 139 8.74 -9.28 -24.12
C ALA A 139 9.76 -8.84 -25.18
N SER A 140 9.52 -7.71 -25.88
CA SER A 140 10.38 -7.21 -26.94
C SER A 140 11.50 -6.27 -26.49
N ILE A 141 11.47 -5.76 -25.24
CA ILE A 141 12.43 -4.76 -24.74
C ILE A 141 13.75 -5.41 -24.23
N GLY A 142 13.72 -6.70 -23.89
CA GLY A 142 14.90 -7.41 -23.38
C GLY A 142 15.42 -6.85 -22.05
N ASP A 143 16.72 -7.04 -21.76
CA ASP A 143 17.37 -6.64 -20.49
C ASP A 143 17.70 -5.13 -20.39
N ASP A 144 17.38 -4.32 -21.42
CA ASP A 144 17.70 -2.90 -21.41
C ASP A 144 16.65 -2.07 -20.65
N THR A 145 16.91 -1.91 -19.36
CA THR A 145 16.04 -1.17 -18.41
C THR A 145 15.92 0.33 -18.70
N THR A 146 16.71 0.88 -19.62
CA THR A 146 16.63 2.31 -19.99
C THR A 146 15.44 2.66 -20.89
N MET A 147 14.78 1.67 -21.51
CA MET A 147 13.59 1.86 -22.35
C MET A 147 12.28 1.40 -21.70
N ASN A 148 12.25 1.18 -20.38
CA ASN A 148 11.02 0.78 -19.68
C ASN A 148 10.13 1.99 -19.33
N TRP A 149 9.90 2.89 -20.28
CA TRP A 149 8.88 3.93 -20.17
C TRP A 149 7.60 3.44 -20.83
N MET A 150 6.75 2.76 -20.06
CA MET A 150 5.35 2.66 -20.43
C MET A 150 4.69 4.02 -20.20
N GLY A 151 4.42 4.75 -21.28
CA GLY A 151 3.52 5.89 -21.22
C GLY A 151 2.18 5.44 -20.65
N SER A 152 1.85 5.91 -19.45
CA SER A 152 0.52 5.72 -18.84
C SER A 152 -0.56 6.55 -19.56
N GLY A 153 -0.15 7.50 -20.41
CA GLY A 153 -1.04 8.37 -21.16
C GLY A 153 -1.56 7.72 -22.44
N VAL A 154 -2.87 7.56 -22.55
CA VAL A 154 -3.56 7.31 -23.81
C VAL A 154 -3.89 8.66 -24.42
N TYR A 155 -3.52 8.90 -25.69
CA TYR A 155 -3.98 10.08 -26.41
C TYR A 155 -5.51 10.00 -26.62
N VAL A 156 -6.26 10.85 -25.90
CA VAL A 156 -7.73 10.87 -25.91
C VAL A 156 -8.33 11.90 -26.88
N GLY A 157 -7.49 12.59 -27.65
CA GLY A 157 -7.87 13.65 -28.58
C GLY A 157 -7.61 15.06 -28.04
N GLU A 158 -7.56 16.03 -28.94
CA GLU A 158 -7.24 17.43 -28.65
C GLU A 158 -8.26 18.05 -27.68
N GLY A 159 -7.78 18.61 -26.56
CA GLY A 159 -8.61 19.26 -25.53
C GLY A 159 -9.46 18.33 -24.67
N LYS A 160 -9.28 16.99 -24.75
CA LYS A 160 -10.03 16.00 -23.96
C LYS A 160 -9.21 15.30 -22.87
N GLY A 161 -7.96 15.71 -22.68
CA GLY A 161 -7.14 15.26 -21.55
C GLY A 161 -7.15 16.28 -20.42
N ASP A 162 -7.16 15.79 -19.18
CA ASP A 162 -6.98 16.61 -17.97
C ASP A 162 -5.49 16.84 -17.75
N TYR A 163 -4.89 17.74 -18.53
CA TYR A 163 -3.49 18.14 -18.34
C TYR A 163 -3.44 19.38 -17.43
N SER A 164 -2.62 19.33 -16.38
CA SER A 164 -2.26 20.51 -15.61
C SER A 164 -0.93 21.05 -16.13
N PHE A 165 -0.94 22.23 -16.75
CA PHE A 165 0.30 22.87 -17.22
C PHE A 165 1.05 23.46 -16.03
N SER A 166 2.15 22.81 -15.63
CA SER A 166 3.14 23.37 -14.71
C SER A 166 4.51 23.26 -15.37
N ASP A 167 5.18 24.39 -15.56
CA ASP A 167 6.57 24.51 -16.01
C ASP A 167 6.98 23.65 -17.23
N SER A 168 6.36 23.92 -18.39
CA SER A 168 6.83 23.45 -19.70
C SER A 168 6.84 21.92 -19.90
N PHE A 169 6.16 21.17 -19.05
CA PHE A 169 5.84 19.77 -19.28
C PHE A 169 4.33 19.54 -19.09
N TYR A 170 3.79 18.64 -19.90
CA TYR A 170 2.42 18.16 -19.74
C TYR A 170 2.48 16.96 -18.79
N VAL A 171 1.86 17.09 -17.62
CA VAL A 171 1.52 15.94 -16.74
C VAL A 171 0.09 15.54 -17.02
#